data_AF-A0A7J6W210-F1
#
_entry.id   AF-A0A7J6W210-F1
#
_cell.length_a   1.000
_cell.length_b   1.000
_cell.length_c   1.000
_cell.angle_alpha   90.00
_cell.angle_beta   90.00
_cell.angle_gamma   90.00
#
_symmetry.space_group_name_H-M   'P 1'
#
loop_
_entity.id
_entity.type
_entity.pdbx_description
1 polymer ?
#
loop_
_entity_poly.entity_id
_entity_poly.type
_entity_poly.pdbx_seq_one_letter_code
_entity_poly.pdbx_strand_id
1 'polypeptide(L)'
;VADFGLVKLVERTNDDDCIATRLVGTPGYLPPESVRELQTSSKTDVFAFGVVLAELITGQRALTRDKHEPTKMKSLISVVYALFQDEDPENALEAIIDGNLKDGYPLEEVYKMAEIAEWCLSEDTVNRPEMREIVVTLSQILVSSIEWEASLGGSSQIFSGVLNGR
;
A
#
# COMPACT_ATOMS: atom_id res chain seq x y z
N VAL A 1 -9.90 7.24 -7.12
CA VAL A 1 -10.53 6.02 -7.68
C VAL A 1 -11.36 6.45 -8.88
N ALA A 2 -11.03 6.00 -10.09
CA ALA A 2 -11.64 6.56 -11.32
C ALA A 2 -12.00 5.54 -12.41
N ASP A 3 -11.47 4.31 -12.35
CA ASP A 3 -11.80 3.26 -13.33
C ASP A 3 -12.64 2.16 -12.66
N PHE A 4 -13.92 2.09 -13.04
CA PHE A 4 -14.88 1.10 -12.54
C PHE A 4 -15.14 -0.02 -13.55
N GLY A 5 -14.35 -0.12 -14.65
CA GLY A 5 -14.58 -1.08 -15.73
C GLY A 5 -14.48 -2.56 -15.31
N LEU A 6 -13.92 -2.84 -14.13
CA LEU A 6 -13.78 -4.18 -13.53
C LEU A 6 -14.56 -4.35 -12.23
N VAL A 7 -15.37 -3.37 -11.83
CA VAL A 7 -16.06 -3.39 -10.53
C VAL A 7 -17.17 -4.42 -10.54
N LYS A 8 -17.24 -5.19 -9.45
CA LYS A 8 -18.25 -6.22 -9.25
C LYS A 8 -19.15 -5.86 -8.07
N LEU A 9 -20.46 -5.91 -8.28
CA LEU A 9 -21.44 -5.75 -7.21
C LEU A 9 -21.49 -7.04 -6.39
N VAL A 10 -21.20 -6.94 -5.10
CA VAL A 10 -21.35 -8.02 -4.12
C VAL A 10 -22.61 -7.71 -3.30
N GLU A 11 -23.56 -8.65 -3.28
CA GLU A 11 -24.78 -8.53 -2.48
C GLU A 11 -24.42 -8.66 -0.99
N ARG A 12 -25.06 -7.86 -0.12
CA ARG A 12 -24.78 -7.89 1.32
C ARG A 12 -25.51 -9.07 1.98
N THR A 13 -24.97 -10.26 1.79
CA THR A 13 -25.25 -11.41 2.66
C THR A 13 -24.05 -11.62 3.59
N ASN A 14 -24.32 -11.96 4.85
CA ASN A 14 -23.29 -11.99 5.88
C ASN A 14 -22.21 -13.03 5.54
N ASP A 15 -20.96 -12.63 5.75
CA ASP A 15 -19.70 -13.40 5.69
C ASP A 15 -19.18 -13.75 4.27
N ASP A 16 -18.04 -13.15 3.91
CA ASP A 16 -17.07 -13.61 2.89
C ASP A 16 -17.63 -14.17 1.58
N ASP A 17 -18.64 -13.51 0.99
CA ASP A 17 -19.20 -13.94 -0.28
C ASP A 17 -18.19 -13.80 -1.43
N CYS A 18 -17.63 -14.94 -1.81
CA CYS A 18 -16.59 -15.02 -2.79
C CYS A 18 -17.15 -15.37 -4.17
N ILE A 19 -17.03 -14.45 -5.12
CA ILE A 19 -17.61 -14.64 -6.46
C ILE A 19 -16.53 -15.12 -7.44
N ALA A 20 -16.70 -16.32 -8.00
CA ALA A 20 -15.87 -16.80 -9.11
C ALA A 20 -15.98 -15.85 -10.33
N THR A 21 -14.85 -15.43 -10.89
CA THR A 21 -14.72 -14.38 -11.90
C THR A 21 -13.63 -14.74 -12.89
N ARG A 22 -13.82 -14.53 -14.20
CA ARG A 22 -12.73 -14.60 -15.20
C ARG A 22 -11.52 -13.76 -14.70
N LEU A 23 -10.30 -14.31 -14.73
CA LEU A 23 -9.09 -13.60 -14.31
C LEU A 23 -8.89 -12.35 -15.18
N VAL A 24 -9.22 -11.19 -14.62
CA VAL A 24 -9.03 -9.87 -15.24
C VAL A 24 -8.53 -8.93 -14.15
N GLY A 25 -7.37 -8.31 -14.36
CA GLY A 25 -6.78 -7.34 -13.46
C GLY A 25 -5.37 -6.93 -13.86
N THR A 26 -4.80 -5.96 -13.15
CA THR A 26 -3.48 -5.41 -13.47
C THR A 26 -2.39 -6.25 -12.81
N PRO A 27 -1.44 -6.84 -13.58
CA PRO A 27 -0.32 -7.58 -13.00
C PRO A 27 0.44 -6.73 -11.97
N GLY A 28 0.75 -7.32 -10.82
CA GLY A 28 1.39 -6.63 -9.70
C GLY A 28 0.44 -6.19 -8.59
N TYR A 29 -0.86 -6.05 -8.86
CA TYR A 29 -1.90 -5.68 -7.88
C TYR A 29 -2.82 -6.83 -7.52
N LEU A 30 -2.70 -7.96 -8.22
CA LEU A 30 -3.53 -9.13 -8.01
C LEU A 30 -3.04 -9.95 -6.81
N PRO A 31 -3.93 -10.26 -5.84
CA PRO A 31 -3.58 -11.13 -4.73
C PRO A 31 -3.49 -12.60 -5.19
N PRO A 32 -2.80 -13.47 -4.43
CA PRO A 32 -2.55 -14.86 -4.83
C PRO A 32 -3.84 -15.68 -5.01
N GLU A 33 -4.87 -15.45 -4.20
CA GLU A 33 -6.16 -16.17 -4.29
C GLU A 33 -6.95 -15.82 -5.56
N SER A 34 -6.87 -14.59 -6.06
CA SER A 34 -7.54 -14.21 -7.31
C SER A 34 -6.94 -14.92 -8.52
N VAL A 35 -5.63 -15.26 -8.48
CA VAL A 35 -4.95 -16.02 -9.53
C VAL A 35 -5.28 -17.52 -9.44
N ARG A 36 -5.40 -18.06 -8.22
CA ARG A 36 -5.63 -19.49 -7.98
C ARG A 36 -7.09 -19.90 -8.12
N GLU A 37 -8.00 -19.10 -7.56
CA GLU A 37 -9.40 -19.48 -7.34
C GLU A 37 -10.38 -18.63 -8.16
N LEU A 38 -9.88 -17.64 -8.91
CA LEU A 38 -10.70 -16.69 -9.67
C LEU A 38 -11.68 -15.90 -8.76
N GLN A 39 -11.32 -15.77 -7.50
CA GLN A 39 -12.14 -15.24 -6.43
C GLN A 39 -11.92 -13.74 -6.24
N THR A 40 -13.00 -12.97 -6.09
CA THR A 40 -12.98 -11.53 -5.83
C THR A 40 -13.78 -11.23 -4.57
N SER A 41 -13.16 -10.54 -3.60
CA SER A 41 -13.80 -10.06 -2.37
C SER A 41 -13.31 -8.65 -2.03
N SER A 42 -13.87 -8.04 -0.98
CA SER A 42 -13.34 -6.76 -0.45
C SER A 42 -11.87 -6.85 -0.05
N LYS A 43 -11.36 -8.04 0.31
CA LYS A 43 -9.94 -8.27 0.65
C LYS A 43 -9.02 -8.24 -0.59
N THR A 44 -9.57 -8.42 -1.79
CA THR A 44 -8.82 -8.22 -3.04
C THR A 44 -8.47 -6.74 -3.22
N ASP A 45 -9.42 -5.84 -2.93
CA ASP A 45 -9.20 -4.39 -2.99
C ASP A 45 -8.21 -3.93 -1.92
N VAL A 46 -8.27 -4.52 -0.71
CA VAL A 46 -7.30 -4.26 0.37
C VAL A 46 -5.88 -4.62 -0.07
N PHE A 47 -5.70 -5.77 -0.71
CA PHE A 47 -4.38 -6.17 -1.21
C PHE A 47 -3.86 -5.20 -2.27
N ALA A 48 -4.69 -4.84 -3.25
CA ALA A 48 -4.32 -3.87 -4.27
C ALA A 48 -3.98 -2.50 -3.65
N PHE A 49 -4.68 -2.10 -2.58
CA PHE A 49 -4.36 -0.90 -1.82
C PHE A 49 -3.00 -0.98 -1.12
N GLY A 50 -2.64 -2.13 -0.54
CA GLY A 50 -1.31 -2.38 0.02
C GLY A 50 -0.19 -2.19 -1.00
N VAL A 51 -0.39 -2.65 -2.24
CA VAL A 51 0.55 -2.39 -3.34
C VAL A 51 0.67 -0.90 -3.64
N VAL A 52 -0.43 -0.16 -3.65
CA VAL A 52 -0.42 1.30 -3.85
C VAL A 52 0.33 2.02 -2.72
N LEU A 53 0.15 1.62 -1.46
CA LEU A 53 0.93 2.16 -0.35
C LEU A 53 2.44 1.94 -0.57
N ALA A 54 2.83 0.73 -0.99
CA ALA A 54 4.23 0.44 -1.32
C ALA A 54 4.76 1.29 -2.48
N GLU A 55 3.94 1.54 -3.52
CA GLU A 55 4.31 2.46 -4.61
C GLU A 55 4.50 3.89 -4.11
N LEU A 56 3.65 4.37 -3.20
CA LEU A 56 3.75 5.70 -2.62
C LEU A 56 5.00 5.88 -1.76
N ILE A 57 5.35 4.87 -0.94
CA ILE A 57 6.53 4.90 -0.09
C ILE A 57 7.81 4.86 -0.93
N THR A 58 7.87 3.98 -1.94
CA THR A 58 9.09 3.71 -2.71
C THR A 58 9.27 4.59 -3.95
N GLY A 59 8.19 5.23 -4.43
CA GLY A 59 8.17 5.94 -5.71
C GLY A 59 8.34 5.02 -6.93
N GLN A 60 8.27 3.69 -6.75
CA GLN A 60 8.48 2.70 -7.79
C GLN A 60 7.16 2.11 -8.29
N ARG A 61 7.19 1.46 -9.45
CA ARG A 61 6.04 0.73 -9.99
C ARG A 61 5.91 -0.63 -9.33
N ALA A 62 4.66 -1.08 -9.14
CA ALA A 62 4.31 -2.39 -8.56
C ALA A 62 5.13 -3.56 -9.15
N LEU A 63 5.39 -3.54 -10.46
CA LEU A 63 6.32 -4.43 -11.14
C LEU A 63 7.38 -3.64 -11.89
N THR A 64 8.64 -3.90 -11.58
CA THR A 64 9.78 -3.27 -12.25
C THR A 64 10.75 -4.34 -12.75
N ARG A 65 11.44 -4.10 -13.87
CA ARG A 65 12.51 -5.01 -14.31
C ARG A 65 13.72 -4.87 -13.40
N ASP A 66 14.30 -6.00 -13.01
CA ASP A 66 15.54 -5.97 -12.23
C ASP A 66 16.66 -5.32 -13.06
N LYS A 67 17.45 -4.45 -12.43
CA LYS A 67 18.53 -3.70 -13.09
C LYS A 67 19.71 -4.60 -13.48
N HIS A 68 19.94 -5.67 -12.72
CA HIS A 68 21.01 -6.64 -12.93
C HIS A 68 20.55 -7.84 -13.75
N GLU A 69 19.26 -8.19 -13.68
CA GLU A 69 18.68 -9.30 -14.43
C GLU A 69 17.40 -8.87 -15.20
N PRO A 70 17.52 -8.28 -16.40
CA PRO A 70 16.39 -7.66 -17.11
C PRO A 70 15.25 -8.61 -17.46
N THR A 71 15.51 -9.92 -17.45
CA THR A 71 14.55 -11.00 -17.65
C THR A 71 13.70 -11.30 -16.41
N LYS A 72 14.12 -10.84 -15.23
CA LYS A 72 13.42 -11.02 -13.96
C LYS A 72 12.62 -9.76 -13.62
N MET A 73 11.35 -9.96 -13.30
CA MET A 73 10.52 -8.90 -12.73
C MET A 73 10.66 -8.91 -11.20
N LYS A 74 10.90 -7.74 -10.63
CA LYS A 74 10.87 -7.49 -9.20
C LYS A 74 9.50 -6.92 -8.85
N SER A 75 8.85 -7.52 -7.85
CA SER A 75 7.55 -7.07 -7.35
C SER A 75 7.73 -6.27 -6.05
N LEU A 76 7.00 -5.17 -5.90
CA LEU A 76 6.99 -4.43 -4.63
C LEU A 76 6.48 -5.27 -3.47
N ILE A 77 5.62 -6.26 -3.74
CA ILE A 77 5.15 -7.23 -2.73
C ILE A 77 6.36 -7.93 -2.10
N SER A 78 7.30 -8.42 -2.92
CA SER A 78 8.52 -9.07 -2.42
C SER A 78 9.49 -8.11 -1.72
N VAL A 79 9.43 -6.81 -2.04
CA VAL A 79 10.24 -5.79 -1.36
C VAL A 79 9.71 -5.54 0.05
N VAL A 80 8.39 -5.37 0.20
CA VAL A 80 7.75 -5.19 1.50
C VAL A 80 7.96 -6.43 2.37
N TYR A 81 7.83 -7.63 1.83
CA TYR A 81 8.15 -8.83 2.60
C TYR A 81 9.61 -8.90 3.04
N ALA A 82 10.56 -8.59 2.15
CA ALA A 82 11.98 -8.59 2.51
C ALA A 82 12.30 -7.55 3.59
N LEU A 83 11.66 -6.38 3.53
CA LEU A 83 11.79 -5.30 4.51
C LEU A 83 11.49 -5.79 5.93
N PHE A 84 10.34 -6.46 6.13
CA PHE A 84 9.91 -6.92 7.46
C PHE A 84 10.55 -8.25 7.90
N GLN A 85 11.40 -8.85 7.05
CA GLN A 85 12.23 -10.00 7.41
C GLN A 85 13.69 -9.62 7.70
N ASP A 86 14.05 -8.34 7.53
CA ASP A 86 15.38 -7.83 7.84
C ASP A 86 15.61 -7.80 9.37
N GLU A 87 16.88 -7.85 9.78
CA GLU A 87 17.25 -7.71 11.19
C GLU A 87 17.00 -6.28 11.71
N ASP A 88 17.07 -5.30 10.81
CA ASP A 88 16.79 -3.89 11.08
C ASP A 88 15.80 -3.31 10.03
N PRO A 89 14.48 -3.52 10.24
CA PRO A 89 13.45 -3.06 9.32
C PRO A 89 13.42 -1.53 9.13
N GLU A 90 13.80 -0.73 10.14
CA GLU A 90 13.79 0.73 10.02
C GLU A 90 14.86 1.20 9.04
N ASN A 91 16.09 0.71 9.18
CA ASN A 91 17.17 1.04 8.26
C ASN A 91 16.93 0.47 6.85
N ALA A 92 16.35 -0.73 6.76
CA ALA A 92 15.94 -1.31 5.47
C ALA A 92 14.82 -0.47 4.81
N LEU A 93 13.93 0.14 5.58
CA LEU A 93 12.88 1.04 5.07
C LEU A 93 13.52 2.31 4.50
N GLU A 94 14.40 2.96 5.25
CA GLU A 94 15.11 4.16 4.80
C GLU A 94 15.79 3.96 3.43
N ALA A 95 16.36 2.78 3.20
CA ALA A 95 17.04 2.44 1.95
C ALA A 95 16.10 2.31 0.73
N ILE A 96 14.79 2.13 0.94
CA ILE A 96 13.81 1.93 -0.15
C ILE A 96 12.85 3.11 -0.35
N ILE A 97 12.82 4.09 0.57
CA ILE A 97 11.97 5.29 0.44
C ILE A 97 12.35 6.07 -0.82
N ASP A 98 11.35 6.69 -1.47
CA ASP A 98 11.56 7.55 -2.63
C ASP A 98 12.52 8.70 -2.32
N GLY A 99 13.71 8.67 -2.92
CA GLY A 99 14.72 9.72 -2.79
C GLY A 99 14.27 11.11 -3.28
N ASN A 100 13.15 11.21 -4.01
CA ASN A 100 12.56 12.50 -4.36
C ASN A 100 11.89 13.23 -3.18
N LEU A 101 11.61 12.52 -2.08
CA LEU A 101 10.98 13.10 -0.87
C LEU A 101 11.95 13.94 -0.03
N LYS A 102 13.27 13.82 -0.24
CA LYS A 102 14.33 14.69 0.34
C LYS A 102 14.16 14.99 1.83
N ASP A 103 13.91 13.95 2.63
CA ASP A 103 13.72 14.02 4.09
C ASP A 103 12.51 14.86 4.55
N GLY A 104 11.58 15.16 3.65
CA GLY A 104 10.34 15.90 3.92
C GLY A 104 9.24 15.07 4.61
N TYR A 105 9.61 14.10 5.45
CA TYR A 105 8.67 13.19 6.10
C TYR A 105 9.17 12.75 7.49
N PRO A 106 8.25 12.46 8.43
CA PRO A 106 8.60 11.77 9.67
C PRO A 106 8.79 10.27 9.40
N LEU A 107 9.97 9.73 9.66
CA LEU A 107 10.30 8.33 9.39
C LEU A 107 9.36 7.34 10.11
N GLU A 108 9.03 7.62 11.37
CA GLU A 108 8.12 6.79 12.17
C GLU A 108 6.74 6.65 11.50
N GLU A 109 6.25 7.71 10.87
CA GLU A 109 4.95 7.71 10.19
C GLU A 109 5.00 6.98 8.85
N VAL A 110 6.14 7.04 8.15
CA VAL A 110 6.37 6.20 6.96
C VAL A 110 6.48 4.73 7.35
N TYR A 111 7.10 4.41 8.49
CA TYR A 111 7.18 3.05 9.02
C TYR A 111 5.80 2.48 9.32
N LYS A 112 4.93 3.22 10.03
CA LYS A 112 3.53 2.82 10.26
C LYS A 112 2.76 2.61 8.96
N MET A 113 3.00 3.45 7.94
CA MET A 113 2.39 3.28 6.62
C MET A 113 2.90 2.01 5.91
N ALA A 114 4.17 1.65 6.10
CA ALA A 114 4.75 0.41 5.60
C ALA A 114 4.16 -0.83 6.32
N GLU A 115 3.91 -0.75 7.62
CA GLU A 115 3.25 -1.84 8.37
C GLU A 115 1.83 -2.10 7.85
N ILE A 116 1.06 -1.04 7.60
CA ILE A 116 -0.27 -1.17 6.97
C ILE A 116 -0.14 -1.84 5.60
N ALA A 117 0.86 -1.46 4.80
CA ALA A 117 1.09 -2.08 3.50
C ALA A 117 1.39 -3.59 3.64
N GLU A 118 2.23 -4.00 4.60
CA GLU A 118 2.54 -5.41 4.88
C GLU A 118 1.28 -6.20 5.27
N TRP A 119 0.48 -5.69 6.20
CA TRP A 119 -0.77 -6.35 6.60
C TRP A 119 -1.76 -6.49 5.45
N CYS A 120 -1.89 -5.44 4.62
CA CYS A 120 -2.72 -5.48 3.42
C CYS A 120 -2.25 -6.54 2.41
N LEU A 121 -0.94 -6.76 2.33
CA LEU A 121 -0.31 -7.69 1.40
C LEU A 121 -0.27 -9.13 1.91
N SER A 122 -0.77 -9.43 3.12
CA SER A 122 -0.76 -10.79 3.67
C SER A 122 -1.33 -11.83 2.70
N GLU A 123 -0.65 -12.99 2.58
CA GLU A 123 -1.15 -14.08 1.73
C GLU A 123 -2.52 -14.58 2.21
N ASP A 124 -2.71 -14.64 3.53
CA ASP A 124 -3.97 -15.05 4.13
C ASP A 124 -4.95 -13.87 4.21
N THR A 125 -6.09 -14.02 3.54
CA THR A 125 -7.14 -13.02 3.48
C THR A 125 -7.70 -12.62 4.84
N VAL A 126 -7.66 -13.50 5.85
CA VAL A 126 -8.16 -13.18 7.20
C VAL A 126 -7.26 -12.21 7.96
N ASN A 127 -5.95 -12.23 7.65
CA ASN A 127 -4.97 -11.34 8.29
C ASN A 127 -4.98 -9.94 7.69
N ARG A 128 -5.57 -9.77 6.50
CA ARG A 128 -5.72 -8.45 5.88
C ARG A 128 -6.73 -7.61 6.67
N PRO A 129 -6.39 -6.37 7.04
CA PRO A 129 -7.31 -5.51 7.80
C PRO A 129 -8.50 -5.09 6.94
N GLU A 130 -9.52 -4.56 7.59
CA GLU A 130 -10.62 -3.93 6.87
C GLU A 130 -10.25 -2.50 6.43
N MET A 131 -10.81 -2.05 5.30
CA MET A 131 -10.61 -0.67 4.82
C MET A 131 -10.97 0.40 5.85
N ARG A 132 -11.97 0.14 6.72
CA ARG A 132 -12.30 1.06 7.82
C ARG A 132 -11.18 1.21 8.84
N GLU A 133 -10.44 0.14 9.12
CA GLU A 133 -9.33 0.12 10.07
C GLU A 133 -8.13 0.83 9.47
N ILE A 134 -7.84 0.56 8.19
CA ILE A 134 -6.82 1.26 7.40
C ILE A 134 -7.04 2.78 7.42
N VAL A 135 -8.28 3.24 7.20
CA VAL A 135 -8.62 4.68 7.22
C VAL A 135 -8.34 5.30 8.58
N VAL A 136 -8.66 4.60 9.68
CA VAL A 136 -8.40 5.10 11.04
C VAL A 136 -6.90 5.27 11.25
N THR A 137 -6.09 4.27 10.92
CA THR A 137 -4.63 4.34 11.09
C THR A 137 -3.99 5.42 10.21
N LEU A 138 -4.38 5.51 8.93
CA LEU A 138 -3.89 6.57 8.04
C LEU A 138 -4.31 7.98 8.50
N SER A 139 -5.47 8.12 9.14
CA SER A 139 -5.90 9.39 9.72
C SER A 139 -5.02 9.81 10.90
N GLN A 140 -4.59 8.85 11.72
CA GLN A 140 -3.66 9.10 12.82
C GLN A 140 -2.29 9.51 12.27
N ILE A 141 -1.78 8.78 11.26
CA ILE A 141 -0.52 9.09 10.57
C ILE A 141 -0.53 10.52 10.01
N LEU A 142 -1.64 10.93 9.39
CA LEU A 142 -1.80 12.28 8.86
C LEU A 142 -1.74 13.34 9.97
N VAL A 143 -2.45 13.14 11.09
CA VAL A 143 -2.44 14.07 12.22
C VAL A 143 -1.02 14.19 12.80
N SER A 144 -0.35 13.06 13.06
CA SER A 144 1.04 13.05 13.55
C SER A 144 1.99 13.75 12.58
N SER A 145 1.82 13.57 11.28
CA SER A 145 2.63 14.22 10.25
C SER A 145 2.46 15.74 10.27
N ILE A 146 1.24 16.24 10.44
CA ILE A 146 0.95 17.68 10.56
C ILE A 146 1.58 18.27 11.83
N GLU A 147 1.51 17.55 12.95
CA GLU A 147 2.14 17.97 14.21
C GLU A 147 3.66 18.01 14.10
N TRP A 148 4.26 17.00 13.47
CA TRP A 148 5.69 16.97 13.15
C TRP A 148 6.09 18.17 12.29
N GLU A 149 5.35 18.48 11.22
CA GLU A 149 5.63 19.67 10.39
C GLU A 149 5.56 20.98 11.17
N ALA A 150 4.56 21.12 12.05
CA ALA A 150 4.40 22.30 12.90
C ALA A 150 5.59 22.47 13.86
N SER A 151 6.17 21.36 14.34
CA SER A 151 7.35 21.35 15.22
C SER A 151 8.62 21.87 14.53
N LEU A 152 8.70 21.79 13.19
CA LEU A 152 9.86 22.24 12.40
C LEU A 152 9.94 23.77 12.22
N GLY A 153 9.02 24.55 12.81
CA GLY A 153 9.15 26.01 12.87
C GLY A 153 8.69 26.77 11.62
N GLY A 154 7.90 26.14 10.74
CA GLY A 154 7.03 26.85 9.80
C GLY A 154 7.67 27.46 8.53
N SER A 155 8.80 26.95 8.02
CA SER A 155 9.40 27.44 6.77
C SER A 155 9.08 26.64 5.50
N SER A 156 8.31 25.56 5.57
CA SER A 156 7.85 24.84 4.37
C SER A 156 6.46 24.25 4.59
N GLN A 157 5.46 24.90 4.03
CA GLN A 157 4.10 24.37 3.93
C GLN A 157 4.09 23.28 2.82
N ILE A 158 4.48 22.04 3.13
CA ILE A 158 4.50 20.95 2.12
C ILE A 158 3.08 20.43 1.87
N PHE A 159 2.22 20.33 2.89
CA PHE A 159 0.85 19.78 2.75
C PHE A 159 -0.30 20.81 2.66
N SER A 160 -0.04 22.12 2.75
CA SER A 160 -1.10 23.15 2.76
C SER A 160 -1.98 23.19 1.49
N GLY A 161 -1.45 22.70 0.37
CA GLY A 161 -2.20 22.59 -0.88
C GLY A 161 -3.18 21.40 -0.95
N VAL A 162 -3.01 20.37 -0.11
CA VAL A 162 -3.81 19.14 -0.19
C VAL A 162 -5.18 19.31 0.49
N LEU A 163 -5.28 20.17 1.49
CA LEU A 163 -6.53 20.41 2.24
C LEU A 163 -7.49 21.41 1.57
N ASN A 164 -7.07 22.09 0.49
CA ASN A 164 -7.89 23.10 -0.20
C ASN A 164 -8.58 22.59 -1.49
N GLY A 165 -8.50 21.30 -1.80
CA GLY A 165 -9.16 20.71 -2.98
C GLY A 165 -10.63 20.37 -2.72
N ARG A 166 -11.53 21.32 -3.02
CA ARG A 166 -12.96 21.10 -3.25
C ARG A 166 -13.24 20.87 -4.73
#